data_AF-X6LAL3-F1
#
_entry.id   AF-X6LAL3-F1
#
_cell.length_a   1.000
_cell.length_b   1.000
_cell.length_c   1.000
_cell.angle_alpha   90.00
_cell.angle_beta   90.00
_cell.angle_gamma   90.00
#
_symmetry.space_group_name_H-M   'P 1'
#
loop_
_entity.id
_entity.type
_entity.pdbx_description
1 polymer ?
#
loop_
_entity_poly.entity_id
_entity_poly.type
_entity_poly.pdbx_seq_one_letter_code
_entity_poly.pdbx_strand_id
1 'polypeptide(L)'
;MTDVMEKIFKPEDQRISMEELKKHKYVGLADPSESKKKTEDVTTSDKEMSERENQPSKEITKSPSNSNERMLTIQKELIPSVHTKKAIDISQKLRSAVGEHSMRALVTTIEQSIDEIKKLAVQGVKASENPRGEGVSDENNKDDQCVDELKKLLHVVTKALENINTT
;
A
#
# COMPACT_ATOMS: atom_id res chain seq x y z
N MET A 1 11.20 -5.83 37.68
CA MET A 1 11.63 -6.03 36.28
C MET A 1 10.87 -5.00 35.47
N THR A 2 11.52 -3.91 35.05
CA THR A 2 10.86 -2.87 34.24
C THR A 2 10.67 -3.39 32.83
N ASP A 3 9.48 -3.22 32.25
CA ASP A 3 9.17 -3.70 30.91
C ASP A 3 10.00 -2.93 29.87
N VAL A 4 10.61 -3.62 28.91
CA VAL A 4 11.33 -2.98 27.80
C VAL A 4 10.39 -2.15 26.94
N MET A 5 9.11 -2.54 26.85
CA MET A 5 8.11 -1.74 26.16
C MET A 5 7.93 -0.38 26.83
N GLU A 6 7.92 -0.32 28.17
CA GLU A 6 7.83 0.95 28.90
C GLU A 6 9.04 1.85 28.67
N LYS A 7 10.23 1.30 28.44
CA LYS A 7 11.45 2.09 28.18
C LYS A 7 11.57 2.61 26.75
N ILE A 8 10.91 1.99 25.77
CA ILE A 8 10.93 2.43 24.36
C ILE A 8 10.10 3.72 24.20
N PHE A 9 8.98 3.83 24.92
CA PHE A 9 8.05 4.96 24.81
C PHE A 9 8.39 6.15 25.72
N LYS A 10 9.57 6.16 26.35
CA LYS A 10 10.05 7.30 27.12
C LYS A 10 10.52 8.47 26.23
N PRO A 11 10.56 9.69 26.79
CA PRO A 11 11.27 10.84 26.19
C PRO A 11 12.70 10.49 25.80
N GLU A 12 13.26 11.19 24.81
CA GLU A 12 14.54 10.84 24.17
C GLU A 12 15.71 10.69 25.15
N ASP A 13 15.75 11.53 26.19
CA ASP A 13 16.73 11.54 27.28
C ASP A 13 16.64 10.32 28.22
N GLN A 14 15.51 9.60 28.19
CA GLN A 14 15.20 8.47 29.08
C GLN A 14 14.87 7.18 28.33
N ARG A 15 14.90 7.22 27.00
CA ARG A 15 14.62 6.07 26.15
C ARG A 15 15.76 5.06 26.25
N ILE A 16 15.40 3.77 26.21
CA ILE A 16 16.40 2.69 26.11
C ILE A 16 17.31 2.91 24.91
N SER A 17 18.62 2.74 25.10
CA SER A 17 19.57 2.84 24.00
C SER A 17 19.44 1.65 23.05
N MET A 18 19.87 1.83 21.80
CA MET A 18 19.86 0.74 20.81
C MET A 18 20.73 -0.44 21.24
N GLU A 19 21.82 -0.17 21.95
CA GLU A 19 22.74 -1.18 22.51
C GLU A 19 22.08 -1.99 23.65
N GLU A 20 21.27 -1.34 24.49
CA GLU A 20 20.54 -2.01 25.56
C GLU A 20 19.33 -2.78 25.00
N LEU A 21 18.66 -2.26 23.98
CA LEU A 21 17.56 -2.93 23.30
C LEU A 21 18.00 -4.26 22.65
N LYS A 22 19.17 -4.27 21.98
CA LYS A 22 19.74 -5.47 21.34
C LYS A 22 19.98 -6.63 22.31
N LYS A 23 20.32 -6.32 23.57
CA LYS A 23 20.57 -7.32 24.62
C LYS A 23 19.29 -7.94 25.19
N HIS A 24 18.12 -7.45 24.80
CA HIS A 24 16.87 -7.96 25.34
C HIS A 24 16.49 -9.32 24.73
N LYS A 25 15.98 -10.22 25.57
CA LYS A 25 15.63 -11.61 25.22
C LYS A 25 14.67 -11.75 24.03
N TYR A 26 13.84 -10.75 23.76
CA TYR A 26 12.89 -10.77 22.64
C TYR A 26 13.41 -10.10 21.37
N VAL A 27 14.52 -9.36 21.46
CA VAL A 27 15.07 -8.64 20.30
C VAL A 27 15.97 -9.55 19.46
N GLY A 28 16.47 -10.66 20.00
CA GLY A 28 16.96 -11.81 19.22
C GLY A 28 18.05 -11.48 18.18
N LEU A 29 18.73 -10.34 18.31
CA LEU A 29 19.83 -9.95 17.45
C LEU A 29 21.09 -10.54 18.07
N ALA A 30 21.34 -11.80 17.76
CA ALA A 30 22.62 -12.44 18.09
C ALA A 30 23.76 -11.57 17.54
N ASP A 31 24.71 -11.25 18.41
CA ASP A 31 25.90 -10.49 18.06
C ASP A 31 26.65 -11.27 16.95
N PRO A 32 26.97 -10.66 15.79
CA PRO A 32 27.67 -11.37 14.72
C PRO A 32 29.10 -11.80 15.11
N SER A 33 29.57 -11.46 16.32
CA SER A 33 30.89 -11.84 16.83
C SER A 33 30.90 -13.09 17.74
N GLU A 34 29.76 -13.58 18.24
CA GLU A 34 29.76 -14.76 19.12
C GLU A 34 29.60 -16.07 18.35
N SER A 35 30.75 -16.62 18.01
CA SER A 35 30.89 -17.98 17.50
C SER A 35 30.74 -19.01 18.63
N LYS A 36 29.85 -19.98 18.38
CA LYS A 36 29.79 -21.34 18.94
C LYS A 36 29.91 -21.50 20.47
N LYS A 37 28.80 -21.86 21.12
CA LYS A 37 28.80 -22.86 22.20
C LYS A 37 27.52 -23.70 22.21
N LYS A 38 27.71 -24.92 22.68
CA LYS A 38 26.93 -26.15 22.49
C LYS A 38 25.91 -26.31 23.63
N THR A 39 24.79 -26.99 23.33
CA THR A 39 23.91 -27.78 24.26
C THR A 39 23.11 -26.95 25.29
N GLU A 40 21.85 -27.23 25.67
CA GLU A 40 21.09 -28.47 25.90
C GLU A 40 19.59 -28.25 25.57
N ASP A 41 18.94 -29.15 24.84
CA ASP A 41 17.91 -30.11 25.31
C ASP A 41 16.89 -29.54 26.33
N VAL A 42 15.68 -29.25 25.84
CA VAL A 42 14.44 -29.63 26.54
C VAL A 42 13.48 -30.20 25.49
N THR A 43 13.53 -31.52 25.42
CA THR A 43 12.44 -32.40 25.01
C THR A 43 11.10 -32.05 25.68
N THR A 44 10.05 -31.84 24.88
CA THR A 44 8.71 -32.39 25.17
C THR A 44 8.08 -32.87 23.87
N SER A 45 7.85 -34.18 23.85
CA SER A 45 7.28 -34.98 22.78
C SER A 45 5.85 -34.63 22.38
N ASP A 46 5.59 -34.90 21.10
CA ASP A 46 4.39 -35.48 20.50
C ASP A 46 3.01 -34.88 20.79
N LYS A 47 2.48 -34.22 19.75
CA LYS A 47 1.24 -34.69 19.15
C LYS A 47 1.23 -34.47 17.64
N GLU A 48 1.25 -35.58 16.93
CA GLU A 48 1.18 -35.73 15.47
C GLU A 48 -0.05 -35.09 14.81
N MET A 49 0.20 -34.70 13.54
CA MET A 49 -0.68 -34.73 12.37
C MET A 49 -1.97 -33.88 12.34
N SER A 50 -1.94 -32.84 11.51
CA SER A 50 -2.89 -32.78 10.38
C SER A 50 -2.33 -31.98 9.21
N GLU A 51 -2.50 -32.54 8.03
CA GLU A 51 -2.18 -31.99 6.71
C GLU A 51 -2.88 -30.65 6.41
N ARG A 52 -2.38 -30.04 5.31
CA ARG A 52 -3.03 -29.12 4.36
C ARG A 52 -2.72 -27.62 4.47
N GLU A 53 -1.99 -27.20 3.45
CA GLU A 53 -2.32 -26.11 2.53
C GLU A 53 -2.45 -24.67 3.08
N ASN A 54 -1.62 -23.80 2.50
CA ASN A 54 -1.91 -22.41 2.13
C ASN A 54 -2.72 -21.54 3.12
N GLN A 55 -2.05 -20.59 3.79
CA GLN A 55 -2.51 -19.19 3.80
C GLN A 55 -1.43 -18.22 4.32
N PRO A 56 -1.33 -17.01 3.73
CA PRO A 56 -0.43 -15.96 4.19
C PRO A 56 -0.89 -15.41 5.53
N SER A 57 0.07 -15.23 6.44
CA SER A 57 -0.12 -14.71 7.79
C SER A 57 -0.83 -13.34 7.75
N LYS A 58 -2.04 -13.31 8.32
CA LYS A 58 -2.79 -12.11 8.65
C LYS A 58 -2.06 -11.35 9.76
N GLU A 59 -1.46 -10.22 9.42
CA GLU A 59 -1.08 -9.20 10.41
C GLU A 59 -2.35 -8.44 10.79
N ILE A 60 -2.87 -8.73 11.99
CA ILE A 60 -4.02 -8.02 12.58
C ILE A 60 -3.47 -6.80 13.30
N THR A 61 -3.33 -5.69 12.58
CA THR A 61 -3.06 -4.39 13.20
C THR A 61 -4.37 -3.87 13.78
N LYS A 62 -4.53 -4.01 15.10
CA LYS A 62 -5.58 -3.34 15.88
C LYS A 62 -5.31 -1.84 15.90
N SER A 63 -6.05 -1.08 15.10
CA SER A 63 -6.31 0.34 15.35
C SER A 63 -7.69 0.45 16.01
N PRO A 64 -7.85 1.21 17.11
CA PRO A 64 -9.16 1.43 17.70
C PRO A 64 -9.88 2.52 16.92
N SER A 65 -10.71 2.14 15.94
CA SER A 65 -11.69 3.06 15.35
C SER A 65 -13.08 2.57 15.73
N ASN A 66 -13.67 3.23 16.72
CA ASN A 66 -15.11 3.18 16.93
C ASN A 66 -15.78 3.93 15.77
N SER A 67 -16.07 3.21 14.70
CA SER A 67 -16.97 3.61 13.63
C SER A 67 -17.47 2.33 12.96
N ASN A 68 -18.76 2.24 12.65
CA ASN A 68 -19.34 1.18 11.83
C ASN A 68 -18.86 1.27 10.36
N GLU A 69 -17.57 1.55 10.13
CA GLU A 69 -17.00 1.63 8.80
C GLU A 69 -16.79 0.23 8.25
N ARG A 70 -17.50 -0.08 7.16
CA ARG A 70 -17.27 -1.30 6.39
C ARG A 70 -15.83 -1.27 5.88
N MET A 71 -15.00 -2.16 6.42
CA MET A 71 -13.61 -2.30 6.03
C MET A 71 -13.54 -2.85 4.60
N LEU A 72 -13.28 -1.97 3.63
CA LEU A 72 -13.03 -2.34 2.23
C LEU A 72 -11.53 -2.34 1.94
N THR A 73 -11.03 -3.37 1.28
CA THR A 73 -9.66 -3.43 0.76
C THR A 73 -9.65 -4.06 -0.62
N ILE A 74 -8.77 -3.59 -1.51
CA ILE A 74 -8.58 -4.19 -2.84
C ILE A 74 -7.37 -5.12 -2.81
N GLN A 75 -7.55 -6.36 -3.28
CA GLN A 75 -6.44 -7.29 -3.42
C GLN A 75 -5.44 -6.76 -4.45
N LYS A 76 -4.14 -6.83 -4.13
CA LYS A 76 -3.07 -6.30 -4.98
C LYS A 76 -3.07 -6.88 -6.40
N GLU A 77 -3.55 -8.11 -6.55
CA GLU A 77 -3.65 -8.84 -7.83
C GLU A 77 -4.71 -8.26 -8.78
N LEU A 78 -5.72 -7.55 -8.25
CA LEU A 78 -6.78 -6.94 -9.04
C LEU A 78 -6.39 -5.56 -9.59
N ILE A 79 -5.24 -5.02 -9.19
CA ILE A 79 -4.77 -3.70 -9.62
C ILE A 79 -3.99 -3.86 -10.94
N PRO A 80 -4.45 -3.25 -12.05
CA PRO A 80 -3.81 -3.38 -13.35
C PRO A 80 -2.39 -2.80 -13.35
N SER A 81 -1.54 -3.35 -14.23
CA SER A 81 -0.24 -2.75 -14.51
C SER A 81 -0.41 -1.42 -15.22
N VAL A 82 0.29 -0.39 -14.73
CA VAL A 82 0.23 0.99 -15.22
C VAL A 82 1.66 1.52 -15.38
N HIS A 83 1.85 2.43 -16.33
CA HIS A 83 3.19 2.90 -16.74
C HIS A 83 3.34 4.41 -16.59
N THR A 84 2.23 5.15 -16.62
CA THR A 84 2.27 6.61 -16.47
C THR A 84 2.41 7.00 -15.00
N LYS A 85 3.20 8.06 -14.72
CA LYS A 85 3.49 8.49 -13.35
C LYS A 85 2.22 8.73 -12.52
N LYS A 86 1.23 9.45 -13.08
CA LYS A 86 -0.05 9.71 -12.39
C LYS A 86 -0.80 8.41 -12.07
N ALA A 87 -0.85 7.46 -13.00
CA ALA A 87 -1.50 6.18 -12.76
C ALA A 87 -0.73 5.33 -11.74
N ILE A 88 0.62 5.36 -11.76
CA ILE A 88 1.46 4.70 -10.75
C ILE A 88 1.15 5.25 -9.36
N ASP A 89 1.16 6.57 -9.18
CA ASP A 89 0.90 7.23 -7.89
C ASP A 89 -0.51 6.85 -7.36
N ILE A 90 -1.52 6.85 -8.22
CA ILE A 90 -2.89 6.44 -7.85
C ILE A 90 -2.95 4.95 -7.53
N SER A 91 -2.28 4.10 -8.31
CA SER A 91 -2.24 2.65 -8.04
C SER A 91 -1.59 2.33 -6.69
N GLN A 92 -0.61 3.13 -6.25
CA GLN A 92 -0.01 3.00 -4.92
C GLN A 92 -0.99 3.42 -3.83
N LYS A 93 -1.67 4.56 -4.00
CA LYS A 93 -2.73 4.99 -3.07
C LYS A 93 -3.84 3.94 -2.95
N LEU A 94 -4.21 3.31 -4.05
CA LEU A 94 -5.19 2.22 -4.09
C LEU A 94 -4.75 1.01 -3.26
N ARG A 95 -3.46 0.64 -3.31
CA ARG A 95 -2.90 -0.47 -2.50
C ARG A 95 -2.91 -0.19 -1.00
N SER A 96 -2.82 1.08 -0.62
CA SER A 96 -2.82 1.51 0.79
C SER A 96 -4.21 1.88 1.33
N ALA A 97 -5.21 2.04 0.46
CA ALA A 97 -6.53 2.49 0.87
C ALA A 97 -7.29 1.38 1.59
N VAL A 98 -7.84 1.74 2.75
CA VAL A 98 -8.67 0.87 3.59
C VAL A 98 -9.94 1.63 3.93
N GLY A 99 -11.08 0.96 3.82
CA GLY A 99 -12.39 1.52 4.14
C GLY A 99 -13.11 2.14 2.93
N GLU A 100 -14.43 2.15 3.01
CA GLU A 100 -15.32 2.67 1.97
C GLU A 100 -15.07 4.16 1.67
N HIS A 101 -14.90 4.98 2.71
CA HIS A 101 -14.68 6.42 2.55
C HIS A 101 -13.42 6.72 1.73
N SER A 102 -12.31 6.06 2.05
CA SER A 102 -11.05 6.15 1.32
C SER A 102 -11.22 5.75 -0.15
N MET A 103 -12.02 4.72 -0.42
CA MET A 103 -12.28 4.21 -1.77
C MET A 103 -13.14 5.18 -2.58
N ARG A 104 -14.17 5.79 -1.97
CA ARG A 104 -14.96 6.86 -2.61
C ARG A 104 -14.11 8.11 -2.89
N ALA A 105 -13.23 8.50 -1.96
CA ALA A 105 -12.30 9.61 -2.18
C ALA A 105 -11.33 9.33 -3.34
N LEU A 106 -10.89 8.08 -3.50
CA LEU A 106 -10.08 7.66 -4.64
C LEU A 106 -10.83 7.74 -5.97
N VAL A 107 -12.10 7.33 -6.02
CA VAL A 107 -12.97 7.50 -7.21
C VAL A 107 -12.97 8.96 -7.64
N THR A 108 -13.28 9.88 -6.73
CA THR A 108 -13.29 11.33 -7.02
C THR A 108 -11.94 11.84 -7.49
N THR A 109 -10.84 11.38 -6.87
CA THR A 109 -9.48 11.77 -7.26
C THR A 109 -9.15 11.32 -8.69
N ILE A 110 -9.56 10.11 -9.07
CA ILE A 110 -9.32 9.55 -10.40
C ILE A 110 -10.13 10.30 -11.45
N GLU A 111 -11.42 10.57 -11.19
CA GLU A 111 -12.29 11.34 -12.08
C GLU A 111 -11.75 12.75 -12.32
N GLN A 112 -11.36 13.46 -11.25
CA GLN A 112 -10.75 14.78 -11.34
C GLN A 112 -9.45 14.75 -12.17
N SER A 113 -8.61 13.72 -11.96
CA SER A 113 -7.36 13.56 -12.71
C SER A 113 -7.60 13.37 -14.21
N ILE A 114 -8.63 12.61 -14.59
CA ILE A 114 -9.01 12.41 -16.00
C ILE A 114 -9.50 13.73 -16.61
N ASP A 115 -10.34 14.48 -15.90
CA ASP A 115 -10.86 15.76 -16.39
C ASP A 115 -9.78 16.83 -16.53
N GLU A 116 -8.81 16.87 -15.62
CA GLU A 116 -7.63 17.74 -15.73
C GLU A 116 -6.82 17.44 -16.99
N ILE A 117 -6.51 16.17 -17.26
CA ILE A 117 -5.73 15.76 -18.44
C ILE A 117 -6.48 16.16 -19.72
N LYS A 118 -7.79 15.88 -19.78
CA LYS A 118 -8.63 16.28 -20.93
C LYS A 118 -8.66 17.79 -21.14
N LYS A 119 -8.76 18.59 -20.07
CA LYS A 119 -8.75 20.06 -20.16
C LYS A 119 -7.42 20.59 -20.68
N LEU A 120 -6.30 20.03 -20.21
CA LEU A 120 -4.97 20.42 -20.66
C LEU A 120 -4.77 20.09 -22.15
N ALA A 121 -5.20 18.90 -22.60
CA ALA A 121 -5.17 18.51 -24.01
C ALA A 121 -5.97 19.49 -24.91
N VAL A 122 -7.15 19.94 -24.46
CA VAL A 122 -7.98 20.90 -25.22
C VAL A 122 -7.37 22.31 -25.25
N GLN A 123 -6.66 22.73 -24.20
CA GLN A 123 -5.99 24.04 -24.16
C GLN A 123 -4.72 24.07 -25.03
N GLY A 124 -4.00 22.96 -25.15
CA GLY A 124 -2.85 22.83 -26.06
C GLY A 124 -3.22 23.08 -27.53
N VAL A 125 -4.43 22.69 -27.95
CA VAL A 125 -4.92 22.87 -29.33
C VAL A 125 -5.29 24.34 -29.65
N LYS A 126 -5.65 25.15 -28.64
CA LYS A 126 -6.04 26.56 -28.84
C LYS A 126 -4.86 27.53 -28.96
N ALA A 127 -3.64 27.10 -28.68
CA ALA A 127 -2.45 27.96 -28.72
C ALA A 127 -1.64 27.89 -30.03
N SER A 128 -2.02 27.04 -31.00
CA SER A 128 -1.27 26.85 -32.25
C SER A 128 -2.05 27.19 -33.52
N GLU A 129 -2.46 28.46 -33.69
CA GLU A 129 -2.63 29.01 -35.04
C GLU A 129 -1.27 29.53 -35.53
N ASN A 130 -0.43 28.62 -36.04
CA ASN A 130 0.67 28.99 -36.92
C ASN A 130 0.69 28.00 -38.10
N PRO A 131 0.51 28.46 -39.35
CA PRO A 131 0.37 27.58 -40.50
C PRO A 131 1.74 27.27 -41.07
N ARG A 132 2.51 26.37 -40.44
CA ARG A 132 3.61 25.69 -41.13
C ARG A 132 3.93 24.39 -40.42
N GLY A 133 3.77 23.31 -41.18
CA GLY A 133 3.71 21.94 -40.69
C GLY A 133 5.00 21.37 -40.10
N GLU A 134 4.88 20.06 -39.84
CA GLU A 134 5.83 19.13 -39.23
C GLU A 134 5.99 19.21 -37.71
N GLY A 135 5.45 18.18 -37.04
CA GLY A 135 5.63 17.89 -35.62
C GLY A 135 4.38 17.33 -34.98
N VAL A 136 3.94 16.13 -35.36
CA VAL A 136 2.97 15.39 -34.54
C VAL A 136 3.73 14.89 -33.32
N SER A 137 3.79 15.71 -32.26
CA SER A 137 4.46 15.34 -31.02
C SER A 137 3.81 14.10 -30.40
N ASP A 138 4.63 13.10 -30.05
CA ASP A 138 4.26 11.90 -29.28
C ASP A 138 3.62 12.19 -27.89
N GLU A 139 3.47 13.45 -27.51
CA GLU A 139 2.87 13.87 -26.23
C GLU A 139 1.38 13.51 -26.13
N ASN A 140 0.59 13.66 -27.20
CA ASN A 140 -0.83 13.28 -27.18
C ASN A 140 -1.03 11.80 -26.85
N ASN A 141 -0.12 10.93 -27.29
CA ASN A 141 -0.23 9.49 -27.09
C ASN A 141 -0.02 9.09 -25.61
N LYS A 142 0.80 9.85 -24.87
CA LYS A 142 1.03 9.61 -23.44
C LYS A 142 -0.16 10.06 -22.57
N ASP A 143 -0.82 11.15 -22.94
CA ASP A 143 -2.01 11.62 -22.25
C ASP A 143 -3.19 10.67 -22.45
N ASP A 144 -3.39 10.18 -23.68
CA ASP A 144 -4.40 9.16 -23.98
C ASP A 144 -4.12 7.86 -23.22
N GLN A 145 -2.86 7.40 -23.20
CA GLN A 145 -2.45 6.24 -22.40
C GLN A 145 -2.72 6.46 -20.91
N CYS A 146 -2.40 7.64 -20.37
CA CYS A 146 -2.64 7.97 -18.97
C CYS A 146 -4.13 7.90 -18.63
N VAL A 147 -4.98 8.50 -19.46
CA VAL A 147 -6.43 8.48 -19.29
C VAL A 147 -6.97 7.06 -19.30
N ASP A 148 -6.49 6.21 -20.20
CA ASP A 148 -6.94 4.81 -20.26
C ASP A 148 -6.47 3.98 -19.06
N GLU A 149 -5.24 4.19 -18.59
CA GLU A 149 -4.76 3.59 -17.34
C GLU A 149 -5.60 4.03 -16.13
N LEU A 150 -5.94 5.32 -16.05
CA LEU A 150 -6.80 5.87 -15.00
C LEU A 150 -8.22 5.31 -15.05
N LYS A 151 -8.82 5.13 -16.24
CA LYS A 151 -10.14 4.49 -16.38
C LYS A 151 -10.11 3.03 -15.91
N LYS A 152 -9.03 2.30 -16.19
CA LYS A 152 -8.87 0.91 -15.69
C LYS A 152 -8.82 0.88 -14.16
N LEU A 153 -8.05 1.79 -13.55
CA LEU A 153 -8.01 1.92 -12.09
C LEU A 153 -9.37 2.30 -11.52
N LEU A 154 -10.09 3.24 -12.14
CA LEU A 154 -11.43 3.64 -11.75
C LEU A 154 -12.39 2.44 -11.73
N HIS A 155 -12.37 1.63 -12.78
CA HIS A 155 -13.22 0.44 -12.88
C HIS A 155 -12.99 -0.54 -11.72
N VAL A 156 -11.73 -0.74 -11.31
CA VAL A 156 -11.40 -1.61 -10.16
C VAL A 156 -11.99 -1.06 -8.87
N VAL A 157 -11.87 0.24 -8.62
CA VAL A 157 -12.39 0.87 -7.40
C VAL A 157 -13.92 0.83 -7.36
N THR A 158 -14.57 1.16 -8.48
CA THR A 158 -16.03 1.12 -8.60
C THR A 158 -16.57 -0.30 -8.38
N LYS A 159 -15.96 -1.31 -9.02
CA LYS A 159 -16.35 -2.71 -8.82
C LYS A 159 -16.17 -3.16 -7.36
N ALA A 160 -15.10 -2.72 -6.70
CA ALA A 160 -14.89 -3.00 -5.28
C ALA A 160 -15.99 -2.38 -4.41
N LEU A 161 -16.43 -1.15 -4.70
CA LEU A 161 -17.52 -0.48 -4.00
C LEU A 161 -18.89 -1.11 -4.29
N GLU A 162 -19.16 -1.53 -5.53
CA GLU A 162 -20.42 -2.20 -5.91
C GLU A 162 -20.62 -3.52 -5.18
N ASN A 163 -19.55 -4.30 -5.00
CA ASN A 163 -19.61 -5.55 -4.23
C ASN A 163 -20.03 -5.35 -2.77
N ILE A 164 -19.89 -4.14 -2.21
CA ILE A 164 -20.35 -3.83 -0.84
C ILE A 164 -21.86 -3.64 -0.80
N ASN A 165 -22.44 -3.03 -1.84
CA ASN A 165 -23.87 -2.71 -1.87
C ASN A 165 -24.75 -3.94 -2.11
N THR A 166 -24.16 -5.04 -2.61
CA THR A 166 -24.85 -6.30 -2.89
C THR A 166 -24.76 -7.31 -1.74
N THR A 167 -24.12 -6.96 -0.61
CA THR A 167 -24.00 -7.78 0.62
C THR A 167 -24.75 -7.18 1.79
#